data_AF-A0AAW6UGV4-F1
#
_entry.id   AF-A0AAW6UGV4-F1
#
_cell.length_a   1.000
_cell.length_b   1.000
_cell.length_c   1.000
_cell.angle_alpha   90.00
_cell.angle_beta   90.00
_cell.angle_gamma   90.00
#
_symmetry.space_group_name_H-M   'P 1'
#
loop_
_entity.id
_entity.type
_entity.pdbx_description
1 polymer ?
#
loop_
_entity_poly.entity_id
_entity_poly.type
_entity_poly.pdbx_seq_one_letter_code
_entity_poly.pdbx_strand_id
1 'polypeptide(L)' 'MALVKVISSNFFAGADLRKQEVGAQLDVSEETAETWLQAGLVERIEERKLEVATPEKKKGKGKSDGDNT' A
#
# COMPACT_ATOMS: atom_id res chain seq x y z
N MET A 1 4.50 13.09 -7.43
CA MET A 1 3.44 12.28 -8.08
C MET A 1 2.86 11.37 -7.01
N ALA A 2 1.57 11.08 -7.08
CA ALA A 2 0.82 10.36 -6.05
C ALA A 2 -0.07 9.30 -6.70
N LEU A 3 -0.03 8.10 -6.12
CA LEU A 3 -0.88 6.98 -6.52
C LEU A 3 -2.21 7.05 -5.76
N VAL A 4 -3.31 7.11 -6.52
CA VAL A 4 -4.67 7.13 -5.98
C VAL A 4 -5.49 5.98 -6.53
N LYS A 5 -6.41 5.47 -5.72
CA LYS A 5 -7.38 4.44 -6.06
C LYS A 5 -8.73 5.09 -6.30
N VAL A 6 -9.34 4.84 -7.44
CA VAL A 6 -10.71 5.29 -7.70
C VAL A 6 -11.69 4.52 -6.83
N ILE A 7 -12.56 5.22 -6.09
CA ILE A 7 -13.66 4.61 -5.31
C ILE A 7 -15.04 4.95 -5.87
N SER A 8 -15.14 5.99 -6.70
CA SER A 8 -16.40 6.41 -7.31
C SER A 8 -16.69 5.66 -8.61
N SER A 9 -17.95 5.26 -8.81
CA SER A 9 -18.42 4.53 -10.00
C SER A 9 -18.53 5.40 -11.26
N ASN A 10 -18.42 6.73 -11.11
CA ASN A 10 -18.56 7.73 -12.16
C ASN A 10 -17.32 8.62 -12.25
N PHE A 11 -16.13 8.02 -12.17
CA PHE A 11 -14.88 8.74 -12.25
C PHE A 11 -14.37 8.77 -13.70
N PHE A 12 -13.98 9.96 -14.19
CA PHE A 12 -13.44 10.14 -15.53
C PHE A 12 -12.09 10.85 -15.43
N ALA A 13 -11.06 10.31 -16.07
CA ALA A 13 -9.70 10.85 -15.99
C ALA A 13 -8.89 10.62 -17.28
N GLY A 14 -7.79 11.37 -17.40
CA GLY A 14 -6.91 11.37 -18.57
C GLY A 14 -7.32 12.38 -19.64
N ALA A 15 -6.49 12.55 -20.67
CA ALA A 15 -6.71 13.50 -21.77
C ALA A 15 -8.00 13.20 -22.56
N ASP A 16 -8.33 11.92 -22.71
CA ASP A 16 -9.54 11.46 -23.40
C ASP A 16 -10.78 11.37 -22.48
N LEU A 17 -10.67 11.80 -21.21
CA LEU A 17 -11.73 11.72 -20.18
C LEU A 17 -12.42 10.35 -20.15
N ARG A 18 -11.62 9.27 -20.11
CA ARG A 18 -12.17 7.90 -20.08
C ARG A 18 -12.71 7.58 -18.71
N LYS A 19 -13.84 6.85 -18.69
CA LYS A 19 -14.40 6.29 -17.47
C LYS A 19 -13.38 5.34 -16.84
N GLN A 20 -13.15 5.51 -15.55
CA GLN A 20 -12.27 4.67 -14.75
C GLN A 20 -13.12 3.77 -13.86
N GLU A 21 -12.70 2.52 -13.78
CA GLU A 21 -13.38 1.53 -12.98
C GLU A 21 -13.07 1.73 -11.49
N VAL A 22 -14.03 1.37 -10.63
CA VAL A 22 -13.81 1.36 -9.19
C VAL A 22 -12.69 0.38 -8.88
N GLY A 23 -11.66 0.87 -8.20
CA GLY A 23 -10.44 0.11 -7.90
C GLY A 23 -9.28 0.38 -8.85
N ALA A 24 -9.47 1.12 -9.93
CA ALA A 24 -8.39 1.54 -10.81
C ALA A 24 -7.38 2.40 -10.03
N GLN A 25 -6.09 2.18 -10.28
CA GLN A 25 -4.99 2.94 -9.70
C GLN A 25 -4.47 3.92 -10.74
N LEU A 26 -4.36 5.20 -10.37
CA LEU A 26 -3.91 6.26 -11.25
C LEU A 26 -2.77 7.02 -10.56
N ASP A 27 -1.72 7.29 -11.33
CA ASP A 27 -0.62 8.15 -10.90
C ASP A 27 -0.88 9.57 -11.41
N VAL A 28 -1.02 10.52 -10.48
CA VAL A 28 -1.34 11.92 -10.78
C VAL A 28 -0.47 12.87 -9.95
N SER A 29 -0.55 14.17 -10.22
CA SER A 29 0.10 15.17 -9.36
C SER A 29 -0.52 15.18 -7.96
N GLU A 30 0.25 15.58 -6.94
CA GLU A 30 -0.24 15.64 -5.56
C GLU A 30 -1.43 16.58 -5.41
N GLU A 31 -1.41 17.74 -6.06
CA GLU A 31 -2.53 18.70 -6.08
C GLU A 31 -3.83 18.08 -6.61
N THR A 32 -3.73 17.28 -7.69
CA THR A 32 -4.88 16.58 -8.26
C THR A 32 -5.39 15.49 -7.32
N ALA A 33 -4.46 14.72 -6.73
CA ALA A 33 -4.79 13.69 -5.75
C ALA A 33 -5.52 14.26 -4.53
N GLU A 34 -5.02 15.36 -3.95
CA GLU A 34 -5.66 16.03 -2.80
C GLU A 34 -7.07 16.51 -3.14
N THR A 35 -7.24 17.14 -4.31
CA THR A 35 -8.56 17.61 -4.77
C THR A 35 -9.57 16.46 -4.86
N TRP A 36 -9.16 15.33 -5.43
CA TRP A 36 -10.03 14.16 -5.57
C TRP A 36 -10.27 13.45 -4.23
N LEU A 37 -9.30 13.47 -3.32
CA LEU A 37 -9.42 12.92 -1.98
C LEU A 37 -10.44 13.71 -1.15
N GLN A 38 -10.36 15.05 -1.19
CA GLN A 38 -11.30 15.96 -0.52
C GLN A 38 -12.72 15.82 -1.09
N ALA A 39 -12.84 15.56 -2.39
CA ALA A 39 -14.12 15.28 -3.03
C ALA A 39 -14.68 13.87 -2.75
N GLY A 40 -13.92 12.98 -2.09
CA GLY A 40 -14.33 11.60 -1.82
C GLY A 40 -14.44 10.73 -3.07
N LEU A 41 -13.72 11.07 -4.14
CA LEU A 41 -13.76 10.35 -5.41
C LEU A 41 -12.71 9.23 -5.49
N VAL A 42 -11.60 9.43 -4.78
CA VAL A 42 -10.45 8.53 -4.75
C VAL A 42 -9.94 8.34 -3.31
N GLU A 43 -9.20 7.28 -3.07
CA GLU A 43 -8.43 7.03 -1.85
C GLU A 43 -6.93 7.05 -2.17
N ARG A 44 -6.10 7.61 -1.28
CA ARG A 44 -4.65 7.60 -1.45
C ARG A 44 -4.12 6.18 -1.21
N ILE A 45 -3.36 5.65 -2.16
CA ILE A 45 -2.65 4.39 -1.97
C ILE A 45 -1.26 4.74 -1.45
N GLU A 46 -1.13 4.79 -0.13
CA GLU A 46 0.17 4.75 0.49
C GLU A 46 0.66 3.31 0.42
N GLU A 47 1.84 3.07 -0.15
CA GLU A 47 2.53 1.79 -0.04
C GLU A 47 2.73 1.51 1.45
N ARG A 48 1.78 0.79 2.05
CA ARG A 48 1.95 0.23 3.38
C ARG A 48 3.10 -0.75 3.27
N LYS A 49 4.28 -0.29 3.69
CA LYS A 49 5.42 -1.14 4.00
C LYS A 49 4.94 -2.08 5.10
N LEU A 50 4.44 -3.24 4.70
CA LEU A 50 4.10 -4.32 5.60
C LEU A 50 5.42 -4.73 6.26
N GLU A 51 5.67 -4.21 7.46
CA GLU A 51 6.75 -4.70 8.30
C GLU A 51 6.40 -6.12 8.73
N VAL A 52 6.76 -7.09 7.88
CA VAL A 52 6.78 -8.49 8.28
C VAL A 52 7.81 -8.59 9.40
N ALA A 53 7.32 -8.71 10.63
CA ALA A 53 8.14 -9.11 11.75
C ALA A 53 8.77 -10.45 11.38
N THR A 54 10.01 -10.42 10.89
CA THR A 54 10.82 -11.61 10.70
C THR A 54 10.95 -12.22 12.09
N PRO A 55 10.39 -13.41 12.39
CA PRO A 55 10.59 -13.99 13.69
C PRO A 55 12.06 -14.36 13.80
N GLU A 56 12.83 -13.56 14.55
CA GLU A 56 14.19 -13.90 14.94
C GLU A 56 14.09 -15.03 15.96
N LYS A 57 13.97 -16.27 15.46
CA LYS A 57 13.93 -17.45 16.31
C LYS A 57 15.35 -17.64 16.84
N LYS A 58 15.58 -17.04 18.03
CA LYS A 58 16.78 -17.15 18.85
C LYS A 58 17.41 -18.53 18.69
N LYS A 59 18.65 -18.54 18.20
CA LYS A 59 19.54 -19.70 18.19
C LYS A 59 19.62 -20.23 19.62
N GLY A 60 18.89 -21.32 19.88
CA GLY A 60 18.95 -22.03 21.16
C GLY A 60 20.39 -22.40 21.41
N LYS A 61 21.00 -21.73 22.38
CA LYS A 61 22.30 -22.04 22.94
C LYS A 61 22.12 -23.39 23.64
N GLY A 62 22.38 -24.48 22.91
CA GLY A 62 22.50 -25.82 23.46
C GLY A 62 23.58 -25.76 24.55
N LYS A 63 23.12 -25.79 25.80
CA LYS A 63 23.94 -25.83 26.99
C LYS A 63 24.73 -27.13 26.94
N SER A 64 26.03 -27.00 27.19
CA SER A 64 26.96 -28.09 27.40
C SER A 64 26.58 -28.83 28.68
N ASP A 65 26.19 -30.09 28.53
CA ASP A 65 26.23 -31.14 29.55
C ASP A 65 26.97 -32.28 28.83
N GLY A 66 28.24 -32.59 29.11
CA GLY A 66 28.78 -32.85 30.43
C GLY A 66 28.64 -34.35 30.69
N ASP A 67 29.68 -35.10 30.32
CA ASP A 67 30.09 -36.42 30.82
C ASP A 67 28.98 -37.48 31.07
N ASN A 68 28.98 -38.55 30.28
CA ASN A 68 28.44 -39.82 30.76
C ASN A 68 29.42 -40.95 30.42
N THR A 69 30.07 -41.42 31.49
CA THR A 69 30.83 -42.66 31.65
C THR A 69 30.19 -43.86 30.95
#